data_AF-A0A2N5CZ60-F1
#
_entry.id   AF-A0A2N5CZ60-F1
#
_cell.length_a   1.000
_cell.length_b   1.000
_cell.length_c   1.000
_cell.angle_alpha   90.00
_cell.angle_beta   90.00
_cell.angle_gamma   90.00
#
_symmetry.space_group_name_H-M   'P 1'
#
loop_
_entity.id
_entity.type
_entity.pdbx_description
1 polymer ?
#
loop_
_entity_poly.entity_id
_entity_poly.type
_entity_poly.pdbx_seq_one_letter_code
_entity_poly.pdbx_strand_id
1 'polypeptide(L)'
;MTDAAAPLLVRRSWRKAVFASAALLLVGAAWMGWRAAQGDQPPWIVLGAIAAWCMIGTPLLIRDRAPRLVVAADGLSWRDARKEPLYHLAWSRILSARFEDRGEDGHVLLLTLDPPPIVEQQASDRRGPFVVDIPVSGLDHSRQAVRSAIRRHAPHLFASGRA
;
A
#
# COMPACT_ATOMS: atom_id res chain seq x y z
N MET A 1 -33.27 -6.64 -5.68
CA MET A 1 -32.15 -5.72 -5.98
C MET A 1 -31.17 -5.84 -4.83
N THR A 2 -30.09 -6.59 -5.02
CA THR A 2 -29.09 -6.83 -3.98
C THR A 2 -28.30 -5.56 -3.71
N ASP A 3 -28.27 -5.16 -2.45
CA ASP A 3 -27.51 -4.04 -1.91
C ASP A 3 -26.02 -4.36 -2.03
N ALA A 4 -25.47 -4.22 -3.24
CA ALA A 4 -24.09 -4.54 -3.53
C ALA A 4 -23.23 -3.50 -2.83
N ALA A 5 -22.59 -3.90 -1.73
CA ALA A 5 -21.68 -3.04 -0.99
C ALA A 5 -20.69 -2.38 -1.96
N ALA A 6 -20.61 -1.04 -1.90
CA ALA A 6 -19.76 -0.27 -2.79
C ALA A 6 -18.30 -0.75 -2.71
N PRO A 7 -17.57 -0.76 -3.85
CA PRO A 7 -16.20 -1.26 -3.88
C PRO A 7 -15.30 -0.41 -2.98
N LEU A 8 -14.48 -1.08 -2.16
CA LEU A 8 -13.47 -0.40 -1.35
C LEU A 8 -12.24 -0.16 -2.23
N LEU A 9 -11.97 1.11 -2.53
CA LEU A 9 -10.76 1.56 -3.21
C LEU A 9 -9.71 1.93 -2.17
N VAL A 10 -8.59 1.21 -2.16
CA VAL A 10 -7.48 1.45 -1.24
C VAL A 10 -6.30 2.01 -2.02
N ARG A 11 -5.73 3.10 -1.52
CA ARG A 11 -4.64 3.85 -2.16
C ARG A 11 -3.41 3.86 -1.28
N ARG A 12 -2.32 4.43 -1.79
CA ARG A 12 -1.13 4.67 -0.97
C ARG A 12 -1.39 5.81 0.00
N SER A 13 -1.04 5.62 1.26
CA SER A 13 -1.05 6.65 2.29
C SER A 13 0.01 7.71 2.00
N TRP A 14 -0.46 8.92 1.72
CA TRP A 14 0.39 10.11 1.57
C TRP A 14 0.89 10.65 2.91
N ARG A 15 0.29 10.22 4.04
CA ARG A 15 0.58 10.75 5.38
C ARG A 15 2.04 10.58 5.76
N LYS A 16 2.63 9.41 5.51
CA LYS A 16 4.05 9.15 5.81
C LYS A 16 4.98 10.10 5.05
N ALA A 17 4.71 10.35 3.77
CA ALA A 17 5.49 11.28 2.96
C ALA A 17 5.35 12.72 3.49
N VAL A 18 4.13 13.15 3.83
CA VAL A 18 3.90 14.49 4.41
C VAL A 18 4.61 14.65 5.76
N PHE A 19 4.49 13.68 6.67
CA PHE A 19 5.17 13.76 7.96
C PHE A 19 6.70 13.75 7.82
N ALA A 20 7.24 12.92 6.93
CA ALA A 20 8.68 12.90 6.66
C ALA A 20 9.18 14.24 6.08
N SER A 21 8.45 14.81 5.12
CA SER A 21 8.74 16.14 4.56
C SER A 21 8.68 17.24 5.63
N ALA A 22 7.63 17.24 6.46
CA ALA A 22 7.48 18.22 7.53
C ALA A 22 8.60 18.09 8.58
N ALA A 23 8.97 16.87 8.97
CA ALA A 23 10.09 16.63 9.89
C ALA A 23 11.41 17.14 9.31
N LEU A 24 11.70 16.87 8.03
CA LEU A 24 12.89 17.38 7.36
C LEU A 24 12.95 18.91 7.34
N LEU A 25 11.82 19.57 7.08
CA LEU A 25 11.74 21.03 7.11
C LEU A 25 11.99 21.59 8.52
N LEU A 26 11.38 20.99 9.55
CA LEU A 26 11.57 21.42 10.93
C LEU A 26 13.01 21.24 11.41
N VAL A 27 13.61 20.09 11.11
CA VAL A 27 15.03 19.82 11.43
C VAL A 27 15.95 20.79 10.70
N GLY A 28 15.70 21.03 9.41
CA GLY A 28 16.47 22.01 8.62
C GLY A 28 16.36 23.44 9.19
N ALA A 29 15.15 23.87 9.54
CA ALA A 29 14.91 25.19 10.12
C ALA A 29 15.55 25.34 11.51
N ALA A 30 15.43 24.32 12.38
CA ALA A 30 16.05 24.33 13.70
C ALA A 30 17.58 24.38 13.62
N TRP A 31 18.17 23.59 12.71
CA TRP A 31 19.61 23.60 12.47
C TRP A 31 20.12 24.95 11.94
N MET A 32 19.37 25.60 11.05
CA MET A 32 19.72 26.94 10.56
C MET A 32 19.60 28.01 11.65
N GLY A 33 18.53 27.98 12.46
CA GLY A 33 18.39 28.89 13.60
C GLY A 33 19.55 28.76 14.58
N TRP A 34 19.99 27.52 14.84
CA TRP A 34 21.16 27.23 15.67
C TRP A 34 22.47 27.76 15.07
N ARG A 35 22.70 27.58 13.76
CA ARG A 35 23.88 28.11 13.06
C ARG A 35 23.91 29.64 13.02
N ALA A 36 22.78 30.26 12.72
CA ALA A 36 22.66 31.71 12.69
C ALA A 36 22.91 32.33 14.08
N ALA A 37 22.45 31.68 15.16
CA ALA A 37 22.73 32.10 16.53
C ALA A 37 24.23 32.03 16.90
N GLN A 38 25.02 31.22 16.19
CA GLN A 38 26.48 31.14 16.36
C GLN A 38 27.25 32.16 15.50
N GLY A 39 26.56 32.96 14.69
CA GLY A 39 27.18 33.94 13.79
C GLY A 39 27.68 33.36 12.46
N ASP A 40 27.45 32.07 12.20
CA ASP A 40 27.72 31.46 10.90
C ASP A 40 26.65 31.89 9.88
N GLN A 41 27.05 32.13 8.63
CA GLN A 41 26.09 32.23 7.52
C GLN A 41 25.68 30.80 7.07
N PRO A 42 24.45 30.35 7.33
CA PRO A 42 24.03 29.02 6.91
C PRO A 42 23.90 28.95 5.38
N PRO A 43 24.15 27.78 4.76
CA PRO A 43 24.02 27.60 3.31
C PRO A 43 22.53 27.54 2.92
N TRP A 44 21.94 28.71 2.66
CA TRP A 44 20.52 28.88 2.28
C TRP A 44 20.06 28.03 1.08
N ILE A 45 20.99 27.65 0.20
CA ILE A 45 20.76 26.80 -0.96
C ILE A 45 20.17 25.43 -0.56
N VAL A 46 20.64 24.86 0.56
CA VAL A 46 20.16 23.55 1.04
C VAL A 46 18.70 23.64 1.50
N LEU A 47 18.32 24.72 2.19
CA LEU A 47 16.93 24.93 2.59
C LEU A 47 16.03 25.17 1.38
N GLY A 48 16.50 25.94 0.40
CA GLY A 48 15.80 26.17 -0.86
C GLY A 48 15.51 24.86 -1.59
N ALA A 49 16.46 23.93 -1.63
CA ALA A 49 16.27 22.61 -2.24
C ALA A 49 15.28 21.74 -1.47
N ILE A 50 15.35 21.70 -0.13
CA ILE A 50 14.40 20.93 0.70
C ILE A 50 12.99 21.52 0.61
N ALA A 51 12.87 22.85 0.63
CA ALA A 51 11.61 23.55 0.47
C ALA A 51 11.01 23.31 -0.92
N ALA A 52 11.82 23.38 -1.99
CA ALA A 52 11.38 23.05 -3.35
C ALA A 52 10.91 21.59 -3.46
N TRP A 53 11.64 20.65 -2.85
CA TRP A 53 11.24 19.24 -2.78
C TRP A 53 9.88 19.07 -2.07
N CYS A 54 9.67 19.77 -0.95
CA CYS A 54 8.40 19.71 -0.22
C CYS A 54 7.25 20.41 -0.97
N MET A 55 7.52 21.52 -1.66
CA MET A 55 6.52 22.27 -2.40
C MET A 55 6.14 21.63 -3.73
N ILE A 56 7.02 20.83 -4.35
CA ILE A 56 6.79 20.22 -5.67
C ILE A 56 6.56 18.70 -5.55
N GLY A 57 7.39 18.00 -4.78
CA GLY A 57 7.34 16.54 -4.64
C GLY A 57 6.14 16.06 -3.82
N THR A 58 5.83 16.73 -2.72
CA THR A 58 4.74 16.33 -1.82
C THR A 58 3.36 16.43 -2.47
N PRO A 59 3.01 17.51 -3.22
CA PRO A 59 1.75 17.55 -3.97
C PRO A 59 1.66 16.48 -5.06
N LEU A 60 2.76 16.14 -5.73
CA LEU A 60 2.78 15.08 -6.74
C LEU A 60 2.48 13.71 -6.11
N LEU A 61 3.02 13.45 -4.91
CA LEU A 61 2.70 12.24 -4.14
C LEU A 61 1.26 12.22 -3.62
N ILE A 62 0.73 13.37 -3.19
CA ILE A 62 -0.68 13.52 -2.76
C ILE A 62 -1.65 13.36 -3.95
N ARG A 63 -1.24 13.77 -5.15
CA ARG A 63 -2.06 13.68 -6.37
C ARG A 63 -2.09 12.27 -6.96
N ASP A 64 -1.20 11.38 -6.54
CA ASP A 64 -1.25 9.96 -6.91
C ASP A 64 -2.42 9.26 -6.21
N ARG A 65 -3.61 9.37 -6.82
CA ARG A 65 -4.86 8.77 -6.33
C ARG A 65 -5.17 7.42 -6.98
N ALA A 66 -4.21 6.84 -7.69
CA ALA A 66 -4.39 5.54 -8.33
C ALA A 66 -4.67 4.48 -7.25
N PRO A 67 -5.75 3.69 -7.37
CA PRO A 67 -6.01 2.61 -6.44
C PRO A 67 -4.88 1.58 -6.54
N ARG A 68 -4.41 1.13 -5.37
CA ARG A 68 -3.41 0.08 -5.20
C ARG A 68 -4.02 -1.27 -4.95
N LEU A 69 -5.15 -1.28 -4.24
CA LEU A 69 -5.95 -2.46 -3.97
C LEU A 69 -7.43 -2.05 -4.11
N VAL A 70 -8.22 -2.88 -4.79
CA VAL A 70 -9.64 -2.69 -5.00
C VAL A 70 -10.34 -3.95 -4.53
N VAL A 71 -11.20 -3.82 -3.54
CA VAL A 71 -12.07 -4.90 -3.07
C VAL A 71 -13.45 -4.63 -3.64
N ALA A 72 -13.87 -5.42 -4.63
CA ALA A 72 -15.13 -5.28 -5.32
C ALA A 72 -16.02 -6.51 -5.11
N ALA A 73 -17.25 -6.48 -5.64
CA ALA A 73 -18.20 -7.57 -5.47
C ALA A 73 -17.82 -8.84 -6.26
N ASP A 74 -17.15 -8.67 -7.39
CA ASP A 74 -16.71 -9.70 -8.32
C ASP A 74 -15.33 -10.27 -7.96
N GLY A 75 -14.46 -9.48 -7.33
CA GLY A 75 -13.14 -9.94 -6.94
C GLY A 75 -12.26 -8.92 -6.24
N LEU A 76 -10.98 -9.28 -6.15
CA LEU A 76 -9.90 -8.46 -5.65
C LEU A 76 -9.03 -8.03 -6.82
N SER A 77 -8.67 -6.75 -6.86
CA SER A 77 -7.70 -6.24 -7.83
C SER A 77 -6.57 -5.48 -7.17
N TRP A 78 -5.34 -5.66 -7.62
CA TRP A 78 -4.17 -4.99 -7.04
C TRP A 78 -3.12 -4.62 -8.09
N ARG A 79 -2.18 -3.76 -7.69
CA ARG A 79 -1.01 -3.40 -8.51
C ARG A 79 0.23 -3.18 -7.65
N ASP A 80 1.36 -3.76 -8.05
CA ASP A 80 2.58 -3.69 -7.24
C ASP A 80 3.25 -2.32 -7.39
N ALA A 81 3.27 -1.75 -8.60
CA ALA A 81 3.70 -0.37 -8.87
C ALA A 81 2.59 0.51 -9.49
N ARG A 82 2.78 1.84 -9.42
CA ARG A 82 1.83 2.84 -9.97
C ARG A 82 1.60 2.66 -11.47
N LYS A 83 2.66 2.32 -12.20
CA LYS A 83 2.67 2.16 -13.65
C LYS A 83 2.34 0.74 -14.11
N GLU A 84 2.17 -0.18 -13.18
CA GLU A 84 1.88 -1.57 -13.50
C GLU A 84 0.38 -1.79 -13.76
N PRO A 85 0.05 -2.84 -14.54
CA PRO A 85 -1.32 -3.24 -14.76
C PRO A 85 -2.00 -3.55 -13.43
N LEU A 86 -3.31 -3.32 -13.41
CA LEU A 86 -4.14 -3.74 -12.29
C LEU A 86 -4.49 -5.22 -12.52
N TYR A 87 -3.91 -6.11 -11.72
CA TYR A 87 -4.25 -7.52 -11.71
C TYR A 87 -5.63 -7.70 -11.09
N HIS A 88 -6.45 -8.60 -11.63
CA HIS A 88 -7.77 -8.92 -11.10
C HIS A 88 -7.89 -10.42 -10.84
N LEU A 89 -8.52 -10.75 -9.72
CA LEU A 89 -8.73 -12.11 -9.27
C LEU A 89 -10.12 -12.25 -8.67
N ALA A 90 -10.94 -13.11 -9.29
CA ALA A 90 -12.30 -13.39 -8.84
C ALA A 90 -12.30 -14.07 -7.46
N TRP A 91 -13.30 -13.79 -6.63
CA TRP A 91 -13.41 -14.39 -5.29
C TRP A 91 -13.41 -15.92 -5.31
N SER A 92 -14.04 -16.51 -6.33
CA SER A 92 -14.13 -17.97 -6.52
C SER A 92 -12.78 -18.65 -6.76
N ARG A 93 -11.74 -17.90 -7.10
CA ARG A 93 -10.38 -18.42 -7.34
C ARG A 93 -9.51 -18.39 -6.10
N ILE A 94 -9.96 -17.75 -5.03
CA ILE A 94 -9.21 -17.63 -3.78
C ILE A 94 -9.73 -18.70 -2.83
N LEU A 95 -8.86 -19.61 -2.41
CA LEU A 95 -9.18 -20.64 -1.42
C LEU A 95 -9.12 -20.07 0.00
N SER A 96 -8.11 -19.24 0.28
CA SER A 96 -7.94 -18.60 1.58
C SER A 96 -7.16 -17.30 1.50
N ALA A 97 -7.38 -16.41 2.47
CA ALA A 97 -6.66 -15.16 2.60
C ALA A 97 -6.17 -14.96 4.05
N ARG A 98 -4.90 -14.60 4.22
CA ARG A 98 -4.31 -14.29 5.54
C ARG A 98 -3.48 -13.02 5.49
N PHE A 99 -3.47 -12.28 6.60
CA PHE A 99 -2.54 -11.16 6.77
C PHE A 99 -1.33 -11.63 7.56
N GLU A 100 -0.15 -11.41 7.02
CA GLU A 100 1.11 -11.83 7.62
C GLU A 100 2.00 -10.61 7.83
N ASP A 101 2.80 -10.64 8.90
CA ASP A 101 3.78 -9.61 9.20
C ASP A 101 5.17 -10.16 8.89
N ARG A 102 5.83 -9.63 7.86
CA ARG A 102 7.13 -10.13 7.39
C ARG A 102 8.30 -9.22 7.81
N GLY A 103 8.24 -8.68 9.02
CA GLY A 103 9.33 -7.86 9.57
C GLY A 103 9.63 -6.63 8.71
N GLU A 104 10.84 -6.52 8.16
CA GLU A 104 11.29 -5.37 7.36
C GLU A 104 10.51 -5.18 6.05
N ASP A 105 10.05 -6.26 5.42
CA ASP A 105 9.24 -6.22 4.18
C ASP A 105 7.82 -5.68 4.43
N GLY A 106 7.45 -5.56 5.70
CA GLY A 106 6.18 -5.02 6.17
C GLY A 106 5.03 -6.02 6.10
N HIS A 107 3.82 -5.47 6.05
CA HIS A 107 2.60 -6.24 6.13
C HIS A 107 2.13 -6.70 4.75
N VAL A 108 1.80 -7.99 4.62
CA VAL A 108 1.34 -8.60 3.37
C VAL A 108 -0.02 -9.27 3.54
N LEU A 109 -0.83 -9.25 2.48
CA LEU A 109 -2.03 -10.06 2.31
C LEU A 109 -1.65 -11.24 1.42
N LEU A 110 -1.59 -12.42 2.00
CA LEU A 110 -1.25 -13.66 1.34
C LEU A 110 -2.55 -14.36 0.90
N LEU A 111 -2.63 -14.67 -0.39
CA LEU A 111 -3.77 -15.35 -1.01
C LEU A 111 -3.34 -16.73 -1.49
N THR A 112 -4.11 -17.75 -1.12
CA THR A 112 -3.94 -19.10 -1.66
C THR A 112 -4.96 -19.31 -2.77
N LEU A 113 -4.52 -19.72 -3.95
CA LEU A 113 -5.37 -19.85 -5.14
C LEU A 113 -5.73 -21.30 -5.46
N ASP A 114 -6.88 -21.47 -6.11
CA ASP A 114 -7.32 -22.75 -6.66
C ASP A 114 -6.56 -23.07 -7.97
N PRO A 115 -5.96 -24.27 -8.12
CA PRO A 115 -5.31 -24.67 -9.37
C PRO A 115 -6.32 -24.83 -10.53
N PRO A 116 -5.91 -24.64 -11.80
CA PRO A 116 -4.64 -24.08 -12.29
C PRO A 116 -4.71 -22.55 -12.45
N PRO A 117 -3.62 -21.81 -12.17
CA PRO A 117 -3.59 -20.36 -12.35
C PRO A 117 -3.50 -20.02 -13.84
N ILE A 118 -4.47 -19.25 -14.34
CA ILE A 118 -4.45 -18.74 -15.71
C ILE A 118 -3.87 -17.32 -15.66
N VAL A 119 -2.57 -17.17 -15.36
CA VAL A 119 -1.78 -15.99 -15.76
C VAL A 119 -0.32 -16.42 -15.96
N GLU A 120 0.16 -16.24 -17.19
CA GLU A 120 1.49 -16.57 -17.75
C GLU A 120 2.69 -15.83 -17.13
N GLN A 121 2.85 -15.80 -15.81
CA GLN A 121 4.10 -15.35 -15.18
C GLN A 121 4.42 -16.13 -13.91
N GLN A 122 4.91 -17.36 -14.08
CA GLN A 122 6.13 -17.81 -13.42
C GLN A 122 6.55 -19.17 -13.96
N ALA A 123 7.66 -19.16 -14.69
CA ALA A 123 8.49 -20.33 -14.90
C ALA A 123 8.93 -20.89 -13.55
N SER A 124 8.27 -21.92 -13.05
CA SER A 124 8.85 -22.82 -12.05
C SER A 124 7.98 -24.06 -11.92
N ASP A 125 8.62 -25.23 -11.95
CA ASP A 125 8.09 -26.58 -11.68
C ASP A 125 7.51 -26.75 -10.25
N ARG A 126 6.87 -25.71 -9.68
CA ARG A 126 6.35 -25.72 -8.32
C ARG A 126 5.03 -26.47 -8.23
N ARG A 127 5.11 -27.71 -7.73
CA ARG A 127 3.97 -28.53 -7.26
C ARG A 127 3.53 -28.12 -5.85
N GLY A 128 3.26 -26.84 -5.63
CA GLY A 128 2.78 -26.30 -4.35
C GLY A 128 1.50 -25.49 -4.54
N PRO A 129 0.77 -25.15 -3.46
CA PRO A 129 -0.35 -24.21 -3.56
C PRO A 129 0.13 -22.90 -4.17
N PHE A 130 -0.66 -22.35 -5.10
CA PHE A 130 -0.33 -21.09 -5.75
C PHE A 130 -0.60 -19.95 -4.78
N VAL A 131 0.47 -19.30 -4.33
CA VAL A 131 0.42 -18.23 -3.33
C VAL A 131 0.74 -16.89 -3.97
N VAL A 132 -0.13 -15.91 -3.76
CA VAL A 132 0.09 -14.52 -4.17
C VAL A 132 0.26 -13.64 -2.95
N ASP A 133 1.38 -12.93 -2.89
CA ASP A 133 1.68 -11.98 -1.83
C ASP A 133 1.36 -10.56 -2.30
N ILE A 134 0.37 -9.92 -1.68
CA ILE A 134 0.01 -8.53 -1.97
C ILE A 134 0.56 -7.64 -0.85
N PRO A 135 1.49 -6.72 -1.15
CA PRO A 135 1.97 -5.78 -0.14
C PRO A 135 0.83 -4.84 0.27
N VAL A 136 0.50 -4.83 1.57
CA VAL A 136 -0.53 -3.95 2.15
C VAL A 136 0.07 -2.87 3.06
N SER A 137 1.39 -2.72 3.05
CA SER A 137 2.11 -1.70 3.78
C SER A 137 1.88 -0.31 3.16
N GLY A 138 1.68 0.69 4.01
CA GLY A 138 1.53 2.08 3.56
C GLY A 138 0.25 2.36 2.76
N LEU A 139 -0.80 1.56 2.94
CA LEU A 139 -2.13 1.84 2.42
C LEU A 139 -2.86 2.91 3.27
N ASP A 140 -3.81 3.63 2.67
CA ASP A 140 -4.63 4.67 3.33
C ASP A 140 -5.73 4.11 4.23
N HIS A 141 -6.08 2.83 4.07
CA HIS A 141 -6.99 2.08 4.94
C HIS A 141 -6.23 1.13 5.87
N SER A 142 -6.79 0.92 7.07
CA SER A 142 -6.24 -0.03 8.04
C SER A 142 -6.42 -1.47 7.57
N ARG A 143 -5.55 -2.37 8.04
CA ARG A 143 -5.65 -3.83 7.80
C ARG A 143 -7.04 -4.36 8.16
N GLN A 144 -7.59 -3.90 9.28
CA GLN A 144 -8.92 -4.30 9.74
C GLN A 144 -10.01 -3.83 8.78
N ALA A 145 -9.91 -2.61 8.22
CA ALA A 145 -10.87 -2.13 7.23
C ALA A 145 -10.83 -2.96 5.94
N VAL A 146 -9.63 -3.28 5.45
CA VAL A 146 -9.46 -4.15 4.27
C VAL A 146 -9.99 -5.55 4.55
N ARG A 147 -9.64 -6.15 5.70
CA ARG A 147 -10.14 -7.46 6.13
C ARG A 147 -11.66 -7.48 6.20
N SER A 148 -12.27 -6.48 6.83
CA SER A 148 -13.73 -6.38 6.94
C SER A 148 -14.39 -6.22 5.58
N ALA A 149 -13.81 -5.44 4.66
CA ALA A 149 -14.32 -5.32 3.29
C ALA A 149 -14.27 -6.66 2.56
N ILE A 150 -13.14 -7.37 2.59
CA ILE A 150 -13.03 -8.68 1.95
C ILE A 150 -14.01 -9.68 2.61
N ARG A 151 -14.13 -9.70 3.95
CA ARG A 151 -15.10 -10.57 4.66
C ARG A 151 -16.55 -10.32 4.25
N ARG A 152 -16.92 -9.09 3.88
CA ARG A 152 -18.28 -8.79 3.41
C ARG A 152 -18.58 -9.41 2.04
N HIS A 153 -17.59 -9.47 1.15
CA HIS A 153 -17.77 -10.03 -0.20
C HIS A 153 -17.47 -11.53 -0.27
N ALA A 154 -16.50 -12.00 0.52
CA ALA A 154 -16.02 -13.38 0.51
C ALA A 154 -15.73 -13.86 1.94
N PRO A 155 -16.79 -14.14 2.75
CA PRO A 155 -16.65 -14.50 4.16
C PRO A 155 -15.89 -15.81 4.39
N HIS A 156 -15.94 -16.72 3.41
CA HIS A 156 -15.27 -18.03 3.44
C HIS A 156 -13.74 -17.92 3.48
N LEU A 157 -13.17 -16.82 2.97
CA LEU A 157 -11.71 -16.65 2.85
C LEU A 157 -10.98 -16.51 4.18
N PHE A 158 -11.69 -16.07 5.22
CA PHE A 158 -11.14 -15.91 6.57
C PHE A 158 -11.80 -16.83 7.58
N ALA A 159 -12.34 -17.97 7.13
CA ALA A 159 -12.92 -18.96 8.01
C ALA A 159 -11.93 -19.31 9.13
N SER A 160 -12.45 -19.31 10.36
CA SER A 160 -11.73 -19.47 11.62
C SER A 160 -11.09 -20.85 11.73
N GLY A 161 -9.92 -21.02 11.13
CA GLY A 161 -8.99 -22.08 11.46
C GLY A 161 -8.21 -21.68 12.71
N ARG A 162 -8.57 -22.26 13.85
CA ARG A 162 -7.65 -22.41 14.99
C ARG A 162 -6.38 -23.11 14.51
N ALA A 163 -5.23 -22.52 14.82
CA ALA A 163 -4.12 -23.18 15.50
C ALA A 163 -3.32 -22.07 16.18
#